data_AF-A0AAJ0HX30-F1
#
_entry.id   AF-A0AAJ0HX30-F1
#
_cell.length_a   1.000
_cell.length_b   1.000
_cell.length_c   1.000
_cell.angle_alpha   90.00
_cell.angle_beta   90.00
_cell.angle_gamma   90.00
#
_symmetry.space_group_name_H-M   'P 1'
#
loop_
_entity.id
_entity.type
_entity.pdbx_description
1 polymer ?
#
loop_
_entity_poly.entity_id
_entity_poly.type
_entity_poly.pdbx_seq_one_letter_code
_entity_poly.pdbx_strand_id
1 'polypeptide(L)'
;MSFARVGVVTGANKGIGYAIIRQLALQYPKSPLNNRPLLIYLTARDVKHGKSTITSLTDDPARDSFDLNIVKTTLSINYHSTLEATHAFLPLLKKPSSRRLVNVASSARQLNHYSHAIQKHFQSTTSVDNITALIDEFTTTAGNTRATLQIAKELKRQHNNKVLVNACCPRWVVTDMTKGKGHKTPDQEAQTPVMLAIGDFGGKSGRFWRDKREISWSG
;
A
#
# COMPACT_ATOMS: atom_id res chain seq x y z
N MET A 1 -24.70 17.35 12.38
CA MET A 1 -24.55 16.72 11.05
C MET A 1 -23.72 15.45 11.20
N SER A 2 -24.25 14.30 10.79
CA SER A 2 -23.61 12.99 10.92
C SER A 2 -22.38 12.89 10.01
N PHE A 3 -21.22 12.55 10.58
CA PHE A 3 -19.94 12.50 9.88
C PHE A 3 -19.98 11.45 8.75
N ALA A 4 -19.77 11.89 7.51
CA ALA A 4 -19.57 11.02 6.34
C ALA A 4 -18.46 9.98 6.61
N ARG A 5 -18.53 8.81 5.95
CA ARG A 5 -17.34 7.95 5.85
C ARG A 5 -16.32 8.67 4.99
N VAL A 6 -15.06 8.58 5.37
CA VAL A 6 -13.98 9.20 4.63
C VAL A 6 -13.12 8.10 4.04
N GLY A 7 -12.99 8.09 2.72
CA GLY A 7 -11.99 7.30 2.00
C GLY A 7 -10.88 8.22 1.53
N VAL A 8 -9.62 7.85 1.73
CA VAL A 8 -8.48 8.57 1.17
C VAL A 8 -7.73 7.60 0.26
N VAL A 9 -7.46 7.98 -0.98
CA VAL A 9 -6.63 7.20 -1.90
C VAL A 9 -5.51 8.09 -2.39
N THR A 10 -4.27 7.70 -2.09
CA THR A 10 -3.07 8.42 -2.52
C THR A 10 -2.59 7.92 -3.88
N GLY A 11 -1.96 8.81 -4.66
CA GLY A 11 -1.48 8.47 -6.01
C GLY A 11 -2.61 8.11 -6.99
N ALA A 12 -3.78 8.72 -6.83
CA ALA A 12 -5.02 8.29 -7.46
C ALA A 12 -5.41 9.04 -8.74
N ASN A 13 -4.51 9.84 -9.32
CA ASN A 13 -4.73 10.50 -10.60
C ASN A 13 -4.64 9.58 -11.82
N LYS A 14 -4.05 8.38 -11.70
CA LYS A 14 -3.92 7.43 -12.81
C LYS A 14 -3.76 5.99 -12.34
N GLY A 15 -3.77 5.06 -13.30
CA GLY A 15 -3.50 3.64 -13.08
C GLY A 15 -4.42 3.03 -12.02
N ILE A 16 -3.85 2.25 -11.11
CA ILE A 16 -4.59 1.50 -10.10
C ILE A 16 -5.29 2.43 -9.09
N GLY A 17 -4.64 3.52 -8.67
CA GLY A 17 -5.23 4.46 -7.70
C GLY A 17 -6.52 5.10 -8.24
N TYR A 18 -6.53 5.49 -9.51
CA TYR A 18 -7.74 5.99 -10.18
C TYR A 18 -8.84 4.91 -10.25
N ALA A 19 -8.47 3.69 -10.62
CA ALA A 19 -9.41 2.57 -10.67
C ALA A 19 -10.02 2.27 -9.29
N ILE A 20 -9.25 2.39 -8.20
CA ILE A 20 -9.76 2.25 -6.83
C ILE A 20 -10.83 3.31 -6.54
N ILE A 21 -10.59 4.59 -6.86
CA ILE A 21 -11.58 5.66 -6.67
C ILE A 21 -12.88 5.34 -7.41
N ARG A 22 -12.76 4.99 -8.69
CA ARG A 22 -13.91 4.64 -9.53
C ARG A 22 -14.70 3.46 -8.94
N GLN A 23 -14.00 2.40 -8.54
CA GLN A 23 -14.63 1.21 -7.98
C GLN A 23 -15.24 1.47 -6.59
N LEU A 24 -14.63 2.32 -5.76
CA LEU A 24 -15.23 2.76 -4.50
C LEU A 24 -16.56 3.49 -4.74
N ALA A 25 -16.60 4.43 -5.70
CA ALA A 25 -17.82 5.15 -6.04
C ALA A 25 -18.95 4.20 -6.54
N LEU A 26 -18.60 3.21 -7.36
CA LEU A 26 -19.56 2.25 -7.93
C LEU A 26 -20.04 1.20 -6.91
N GLN A 27 -19.16 0.74 -6.02
CA GLN A 27 -19.44 -0.40 -5.14
C GLN A 27 -19.93 0.03 -3.75
N TYR A 28 -19.60 1.24 -3.29
CA TYR A 28 -20.00 1.73 -1.97
C TYR A 28 -21.52 1.63 -1.73
N PRO A 29 -22.41 2.01 -2.66
CA PRO A 29 -23.86 1.92 -2.45
C PRO A 29 -24.38 0.51 -2.10
N LYS A 30 -23.65 -0.53 -2.53
CA LYS A 30 -23.99 -1.94 -2.29
C LYS A 30 -23.21 -2.56 -1.12
N SER A 31 -22.33 -1.78 -0.48
CA SER A 31 -21.46 -2.28 0.57
C SER A 31 -22.20 -2.38 1.91
N PRO A 32 -21.75 -3.27 2.83
CA PRO A 32 -22.25 -3.31 4.22
C PRO A 32 -21.96 -2.00 4.99
N LEU A 33 -21.21 -1.09 4.37
CA LEU A 33 -20.82 0.20 4.89
C LEU A 33 -21.74 1.34 4.42
N ASN A 34 -22.75 1.11 3.58
CA ASN A 34 -23.64 2.16 3.05
C ASN A 34 -24.73 2.64 4.04
N ASN A 35 -24.35 3.02 5.26
CA ASN A 35 -25.30 3.60 6.23
C ASN A 35 -25.14 5.12 6.42
N ARG A 36 -24.29 5.75 5.61
CA ARG A 36 -24.02 7.19 5.55
C ARG A 36 -23.27 7.54 4.25
N PRO A 37 -23.22 8.80 3.82
CA PRO A 37 -22.44 9.18 2.64
C PRO A 37 -20.95 8.84 2.74
N LEU A 38 -20.32 8.53 1.61
CA LEU A 38 -18.86 8.38 1.48
C LEU A 38 -18.26 9.63 0.82
N LEU A 39 -17.41 10.34 1.53
CA LEU A 39 -16.55 11.39 1.01
C LEU A 39 -15.19 10.77 0.63
N ILE A 40 -14.76 10.93 -0.62
CA ILE A 40 -13.50 10.37 -1.09
C ILE A 40 -12.51 11.51 -1.36
N TYR A 41 -11.41 11.54 -0.61
CA TYR A 41 -10.25 12.37 -0.92
C TYR A 41 -9.34 11.62 -1.89
N LEU A 42 -9.34 12.07 -3.14
CA LEU A 42 -8.35 11.69 -4.13
C LEU A 42 -7.12 12.56 -3.90
N THR A 43 -5.98 11.97 -3.58
CA THR A 43 -4.72 12.71 -3.59
C THR A 43 -3.87 12.25 -4.76
N ALA A 44 -3.31 13.23 -5.45
CA ALA A 44 -2.44 13.05 -6.58
C ALA A 44 -1.22 13.92 -6.36
N ARG A 45 -0.07 13.46 -6.83
CA ARG A 45 1.10 14.34 -6.97
C ARG A 45 0.83 15.22 -8.20
N ASP A 46 0.32 16.45 -8.04
CA ASP A 46 0.06 17.37 -9.16
C ASP A 46 1.38 17.96 -9.74
N VAL A 47 1.27 18.55 -10.93
CA VAL A 47 1.92 18.23 -12.22
C VAL A 47 3.34 18.78 -12.39
N LYS A 48 3.76 19.72 -11.55
CA LYS A 48 5.11 20.33 -11.63
C LYS A 48 6.16 19.65 -10.73
N HIS A 49 5.79 18.99 -9.64
CA HIS A 49 6.75 18.61 -8.60
C HIS A 49 7.42 17.24 -8.77
N GLY A 50 7.06 16.47 -9.81
CA GLY A 50 7.93 15.40 -10.30
C GLY A 50 9.15 15.92 -11.07
N LYS A 51 9.16 17.19 -11.51
CA LYS A 51 10.22 17.75 -12.36
C LYS A 51 11.54 18.04 -11.64
N SER A 52 11.62 18.07 -10.31
CA SER A 52 12.90 18.22 -9.62
C SER A 52 13.76 16.94 -9.59
N THR A 53 13.27 15.83 -10.14
CA THR A 53 14.11 14.63 -10.40
C THR A 53 14.62 14.58 -11.85
N ILE A 54 14.17 15.51 -12.72
CA ILE A 54 14.51 15.53 -14.16
C ILE A 54 15.74 16.41 -14.46
N THR A 55 16.36 17.01 -13.44
CA THR A 55 17.65 17.72 -13.61
C THR A 55 18.85 16.87 -13.17
N SER A 56 18.74 15.54 -13.24
CA SER A 56 19.88 14.63 -13.02
C SER A 56 19.90 13.42 -13.98
N LEU A 57 19.10 13.45 -15.05
CA LEU A 57 19.06 12.39 -16.07
C LEU A 57 19.11 13.00 -17.47
N THR A 58 20.05 13.91 -17.67
CA THR A 58 20.50 14.26 -19.02
C THR A 58 21.78 13.45 -19.24
N ASP A 59 21.64 12.43 -20.11
CA ASP A 59 22.66 11.53 -20.67
C ASP A 59 23.08 10.29 -19.88
N ASP A 60 22.22 9.25 -19.78
CA ASP A 60 22.77 7.91 -19.46
C ASP A 60 22.15 6.77 -20.31
N PRO A 61 22.92 6.22 -21.28
CA PRO A 61 22.60 5.02 -22.03
C PRO A 61 23.09 3.77 -21.28
N ALA A 62 22.48 3.40 -20.15
CA ALA A 62 22.86 2.15 -19.48
C ALA A 62 21.63 1.36 -18.99
N ARG A 63 21.34 0.30 -19.76
CA ARG A 63 20.99 -1.01 -19.19
C ARG A 63 22.13 -1.42 -18.23
N ASP A 64 21.77 -1.92 -17.04
CA ASP A 64 22.61 -2.67 -16.09
C ASP A 64 23.53 -1.95 -15.08
N SER A 65 23.30 -0.69 -14.70
CA SER A 65 23.97 -0.09 -13.53
C SER A 65 23.06 0.01 -12.29
N PHE A 66 23.53 -0.52 -11.15
CA PHE A 66 22.89 -0.36 -9.85
C PHE A 66 23.16 1.06 -9.31
N ASP A 67 22.21 1.97 -9.52
CA ASP A 67 22.29 3.34 -8.98
C ASP A 67 21.69 3.42 -7.55
N LEU A 68 22.56 3.69 -6.59
CA LEU A 68 22.18 3.89 -5.18
C LEU A 68 21.21 5.05 -4.98
N ASN A 69 21.21 6.07 -5.83
CA ASN A 69 20.26 7.18 -5.76
C ASN A 69 18.86 6.72 -6.17
N ILE A 70 18.73 5.90 -7.22
CA ILE A 70 17.46 5.29 -7.60
C ILE A 70 16.91 4.44 -6.45
N VAL A 71 17.78 3.67 -5.78
CA VAL A 71 17.40 2.85 -4.62
C VAL A 71 16.92 3.71 -3.46
N LYS A 72 17.68 4.75 -3.06
CA LYS A 72 17.31 5.68 -1.99
C LYS A 72 16.00 6.41 -2.28
N THR A 73 15.81 6.93 -3.49
CA THR A 73 14.56 7.57 -3.91
C THR A 73 13.40 6.58 -3.89
N THR A 74 13.63 5.34 -4.33
CA THR A 74 12.62 4.28 -4.33
C THR A 74 12.18 3.91 -2.90
N LEU A 75 13.11 3.83 -1.96
CA LEU A 75 12.83 3.53 -0.55
C LEU A 75 12.14 4.70 0.16
N SER A 76 12.62 5.92 -0.09
CA SER A 76 12.02 7.15 0.41
C SER A 76 10.53 7.22 0.06
N ILE A 77 10.17 6.97 -1.21
CA ILE A 77 8.79 7.05 -1.67
C ILE A 77 7.96 5.82 -1.25
N ASN A 78 8.44 4.61 -1.52
CA ASN A 78 7.61 3.41 -1.39
C ASN A 78 7.51 2.88 0.04
N TYR A 79 8.48 3.19 0.90
CA TYR A 79 8.51 2.76 2.29
C TYR A 79 8.31 3.94 3.25
N HIS A 80 9.26 4.88 3.29
CA HIS A 80 9.27 5.95 4.30
C HIS A 80 8.05 6.86 4.20
N SER A 81 7.72 7.41 3.03
CA SER A 81 6.52 8.24 2.86
C SER A 81 5.22 7.47 3.10
N THR A 82 5.16 6.18 2.75
CA THR A 82 3.99 5.33 3.04
C THR A 82 3.82 5.14 4.55
N LEU A 83 4.91 4.94 5.27
CA LEU A 83 4.93 4.78 6.71
C LEU A 83 4.51 6.07 7.42
N GLU A 84 5.07 7.21 7.01
CA GLU A 84 4.72 8.53 7.53
C GLU A 84 3.23 8.84 7.29
N ALA A 85 2.75 8.65 6.06
CA ALA A 85 1.33 8.82 5.74
C ALA A 85 0.44 7.90 6.59
N THR A 86 0.85 6.65 6.78
CA THR A 86 0.16 5.71 7.66
C THR A 86 0.04 6.31 9.07
N HIS A 87 1.16 6.71 9.68
CA HIS A 87 1.17 7.31 11.01
C HIS A 87 0.34 8.59 11.11
N ALA A 88 0.38 9.46 10.10
CA ALA A 88 -0.42 10.69 10.06
C ALA A 88 -1.93 10.40 10.01
N PHE A 89 -2.34 9.32 9.31
CA PHE A 89 -3.75 8.93 9.24
C PHE A 89 -4.24 8.16 10.48
N LEU A 90 -3.36 7.49 11.23
CA LEU A 90 -3.77 6.69 12.41
C LEU A 90 -4.58 7.46 13.46
N PRO A 91 -4.23 8.70 13.86
CA PRO A 91 -5.05 9.50 14.79
C PRO A 91 -6.46 9.80 14.26
N LEU A 92 -6.62 10.01 12.95
CA LEU A 92 -7.92 10.28 12.31
C LEU A 92 -8.80 9.03 12.29
N LEU A 93 -8.16 7.87 12.17
CA LEU A 93 -8.77 6.58 12.41
C LEU A 93 -9.02 6.34 13.90
N LYS A 94 -9.36 7.31 14.76
CA LYS A 94 -9.77 7.05 16.17
C LYS A 94 -11.28 7.22 16.43
N LYS A 95 -12.04 7.81 15.51
CA LYS A 95 -13.48 8.11 15.69
C LYS A 95 -14.29 7.79 14.41
N PRO A 96 -14.60 6.52 14.05
CA PRO A 96 -15.90 5.85 14.32
C PRO A 96 -15.82 4.29 14.32
N SER A 97 -16.96 3.57 14.19
CA SER A 97 -17.16 2.12 14.40
C SER A 97 -16.70 1.13 13.30
N SER A 98 -16.08 1.58 12.21
CA SER A 98 -15.44 0.67 11.22
C SER A 98 -14.36 1.43 10.44
N ARG A 99 -13.08 1.09 10.68
CA ARG A 99 -11.91 1.83 10.20
C ARG A 99 -10.97 0.90 9.45
N ARG A 100 -10.54 1.31 8.26
CA ARG A 100 -9.77 0.46 7.34
C ARG A 100 -8.63 1.25 6.72
N LEU A 101 -7.44 0.66 6.72
CA LEU A 101 -6.26 1.15 6.02
C LEU A 101 -5.74 0.05 5.11
N VAL A 102 -5.51 0.39 3.83
CA VAL A 102 -5.11 -0.57 2.80
C VAL A 102 -3.88 -0.02 2.08
N ASN A 103 -2.74 -0.71 2.23
CA ASN A 103 -1.52 -0.38 1.50
C ASN A 103 -1.41 -1.26 0.24
N VAL A 104 -1.30 -0.63 -0.93
CA VAL A 104 -1.02 -1.33 -2.19
C VAL A 104 0.49 -1.57 -2.28
N ALA A 105 0.90 -2.84 -2.28
CA ALA A 105 2.28 -3.29 -2.28
C ALA A 105 2.58 -4.17 -3.51
N SER A 106 3.56 -5.09 -3.44
CA SER A 106 3.93 -5.97 -4.56
C SER A 106 4.34 -7.36 -4.08
N SER A 107 3.93 -8.40 -4.82
CA SER A 107 4.32 -9.81 -4.62
C SER A 107 5.66 -10.13 -5.24
N ALA A 108 6.18 -9.29 -6.17
CA ALA A 108 7.51 -9.49 -6.75
C ALA A 108 8.66 -9.37 -5.72
N ARG A 109 8.32 -9.11 -4.45
CA ARG A 109 9.23 -8.89 -3.33
C ARG A 109 8.82 -9.70 -2.10
N GLN A 110 8.18 -10.85 -2.32
CA GLN A 110 7.98 -11.85 -1.27
C GLN A 110 9.33 -12.26 -0.65
N LEU A 111 9.28 -12.64 0.63
CA LEU A 111 10.50 -12.81 1.42
C LEU A 111 11.38 -13.97 0.92
N ASN A 112 10.78 -15.00 0.31
CA ASN A 112 11.46 -16.14 -0.30
C ASN A 112 12.45 -15.77 -1.43
N HIS A 113 12.40 -14.55 -1.96
CA HIS A 113 13.36 -14.05 -2.95
C HIS A 113 14.67 -13.53 -2.35
N TYR A 114 14.78 -13.43 -1.02
CA TYR A 114 15.98 -12.93 -0.32
C TYR A 114 16.79 -14.07 0.30
N SER A 115 18.05 -13.80 0.63
CA SER A 115 18.91 -14.77 1.32
C SER A 115 18.31 -15.18 2.67
N HIS A 116 18.58 -16.41 3.12
CA HIS A 116 18.09 -16.94 4.40
C HIS A 116 18.41 -16.02 5.59
N ALA A 117 19.56 -15.34 5.57
CA ALA A 117 19.93 -14.35 6.58
C ALA A 117 18.96 -13.16 6.64
N ILE A 118 18.59 -12.60 5.49
CA ILE A 118 17.61 -11.52 5.38
C ILE A 118 16.22 -12.03 5.80
N GLN A 119 15.83 -13.22 5.34
CA GLN A 119 14.54 -13.81 5.72
C GLN A 119 14.40 -13.94 7.24
N LYS A 120 15.43 -14.47 7.91
CA LYS A 120 15.45 -14.67 9.36
C LYS A 120 15.32 -13.34 10.12
N HIS A 121 16.02 -12.29 9.67
CA HIS A 121 15.94 -10.95 10.30
C HIS A 121 14.55 -10.29 10.12
N PHE A 122 13.95 -10.40 8.94
CA PHE A 122 12.59 -9.89 8.72
C PHE A 122 11.53 -10.67 9.52
N GLN A 123 11.74 -11.98 9.71
CA GLN A 123 10.84 -12.83 10.48
C GLN A 123 10.92 -12.57 11.99
N SER A 124 12.14 -12.40 12.52
CA SER A 124 12.39 -12.17 13.95
C SER A 124 12.02 -10.77 14.43
N THR A 125 11.91 -9.80 13.51
CA THR A 125 11.62 -8.42 13.87
C THR A 125 10.15 -8.19 14.26
N THR A 126 9.97 -7.51 15.41
CA THR A 126 8.66 -7.18 16.02
C THR A 126 8.45 -5.68 16.25
N SER A 127 9.35 -4.81 15.80
CA SER A 127 9.16 -3.34 15.84
C SER A 127 9.20 -2.75 14.44
N VAL A 128 8.40 -1.71 14.20
CA VAL A 128 8.47 -0.91 12.97
C VAL A 128 9.85 -0.27 12.83
N ASP A 129 10.47 0.17 13.93
CA ASP A 129 11.79 0.80 13.91
C ASP A 129 12.88 -0.17 13.46
N ASN A 130 12.83 -1.42 13.94
CA ASN A 130 13.76 -2.46 13.51
C ASN A 130 13.51 -2.86 12.05
N ILE A 131 12.26 -2.82 11.56
CA ILE A 131 11.97 -3.01 10.13
C ILE A 131 12.59 -1.88 9.34
N THR A 132 12.44 -0.63 9.77
CA THR A 132 13.04 0.56 9.13
C THR A 132 14.56 0.45 9.07
N ALA A 133 15.22 0.07 10.18
CA ALA A 133 16.66 -0.14 10.21
C ALA A 133 17.12 -1.21 9.20
N LEU A 134 16.41 -2.33 9.11
CA LEU A 134 16.69 -3.37 8.11
C LEU A 134 16.46 -2.89 6.68
N ILE A 135 15.50 -2.00 6.46
CA ILE A 135 15.23 -1.44 5.14
C ILE A 135 16.34 -0.48 4.70
N ASP A 136 16.82 0.34 5.63
CA ASP A 136 17.92 1.27 5.38
C ASP A 136 19.24 0.52 5.22
N GLU A 137 19.46 -0.56 5.96
CA GLU A 137 20.66 -1.43 5.89
C GLU A 137 20.69 -2.27 4.60
N PHE A 138 19.63 -3.02 4.30
CA PHE A 138 19.60 -3.95 3.17
C PHE A 138 19.08 -3.31 1.87
N THR A 139 18.70 -2.04 1.90
CA THR A 139 18.11 -1.29 0.78
C THR A 139 16.95 -2.02 0.07
N THR A 140 16.16 -2.76 0.84
CA THR A 140 15.09 -3.62 0.31
C THR A 140 13.73 -2.93 0.33
N THR A 141 12.90 -3.18 -0.68
CA THR A 141 11.55 -2.59 -0.80
C THR A 141 10.46 -3.50 -0.23
N ALA A 142 10.82 -4.66 0.33
CA ALA A 142 9.89 -5.60 0.97
C ALA A 142 9.29 -5.08 2.30
N GLY A 143 9.87 -4.02 2.87
CA GLY A 143 9.50 -3.48 4.17
C GLY A 143 8.09 -2.95 4.28
N ASN A 144 7.52 -2.40 3.20
CA ASN A 144 6.19 -1.79 3.27
C ASN A 144 5.13 -2.82 3.70
N THR A 145 5.18 -4.03 3.13
CA THR A 145 4.28 -5.11 3.55
C THR A 145 4.55 -5.50 5.00
N ARG A 146 5.80 -5.74 5.40
CA ARG A 146 6.11 -6.15 6.78
C ARG A 146 5.73 -5.11 7.82
N ALA A 147 6.02 -3.83 7.58
CA ALA A 147 5.64 -2.72 8.45
C ALA A 147 4.12 -2.62 8.55
N THR A 148 3.39 -2.73 7.44
CA THR A 148 1.92 -2.76 7.45
C THR A 148 1.37 -3.88 8.34
N LEU A 149 1.92 -5.10 8.21
CA LEU A 149 1.52 -6.25 9.02
C LEU A 149 1.85 -6.05 10.51
N GLN A 150 2.97 -5.38 10.82
CA GLN A 150 3.38 -5.12 12.19
C GLN A 150 2.53 -4.02 12.85
N ILE A 151 2.24 -2.94 12.13
CA ILE A 151 1.30 -1.89 12.56
C ILE A 151 -0.08 -2.49 12.84
N ALA A 152 -0.56 -3.42 12.00
CA ALA A 152 -1.82 -4.11 12.22
C ALA A 152 -1.84 -4.90 13.54
N LYS A 153 -0.74 -5.58 13.90
CA LYS A 153 -0.61 -6.29 15.18
C LYS A 153 -0.64 -5.32 16.36
N GLU A 154 0.05 -4.19 16.24
CA GLU A 154 0.08 -3.18 17.30
C GLU A 154 -1.30 -2.57 17.54
N LEU A 155 -1.99 -2.14 16.48
CA LEU A 155 -3.33 -1.56 16.56
C LEU A 155 -4.38 -2.57 17.03
N LYS A 156 -4.18 -3.86 16.72
CA LYS A 156 -5.02 -4.93 17.28
C LYS A 156 -4.97 -4.94 18.81
N ARG A 157 -3.78 -4.80 19.41
CA ARG A 157 -3.62 -4.70 20.87
C ARG A 157 -4.26 -3.43 21.42
N GLN A 158 -4.01 -2.28 20.78
CA GLN A 158 -4.42 -0.97 21.30
C GLN A 158 -5.92 -0.67 21.12
N HIS A 159 -6.57 -1.25 20.11
CA HIS A 159 -7.93 -0.86 19.70
C HIS A 159 -8.92 -2.02 19.60
N ASN A 160 -8.57 -3.20 20.15
CA ASN A 160 -9.45 -4.38 20.22
C ASN A 160 -10.13 -4.70 18.86
N ASN A 161 -9.33 -4.85 17.81
CA ASN A 161 -9.76 -5.13 16.42
C ASN A 161 -10.69 -4.08 15.74
N LYS A 162 -10.88 -2.90 16.32
CA LYS A 162 -11.73 -1.86 15.70
C LYS A 162 -11.09 -1.15 14.49
N VAL A 163 -9.81 -1.44 14.20
CA VAL A 163 -9.07 -0.94 13.03
C VAL A 163 -8.52 -2.13 12.26
N LEU A 164 -8.89 -2.23 10.98
CA LEU A 164 -8.38 -3.25 10.07
C LEU A 164 -7.29 -2.64 9.20
N VAL A 165 -6.10 -3.23 9.21
CA VAL A 165 -4.96 -2.78 8.41
C VAL A 165 -4.45 -3.96 7.61
N ASN A 166 -4.47 -3.84 6.28
CA ASN A 166 -4.07 -4.92 5.39
C ASN A 166 -3.21 -4.38 4.24
N ALA A 167 -2.40 -5.26 3.65
CA ALA A 167 -1.67 -4.97 2.43
C ALA A 167 -2.22 -5.83 1.29
N CYS A 168 -2.20 -5.32 0.06
CA CYS A 168 -2.54 -6.12 -1.12
C CYS A 168 -1.55 -5.91 -2.26
N CYS A 169 -1.30 -6.97 -3.02
CA CYS A 169 -0.55 -6.90 -4.26
C CYS A 169 -1.51 -6.87 -5.46
N PRO A 170 -1.41 -5.86 -6.33
CA PRO A 170 -1.94 -5.96 -7.67
C PRO A 170 -1.01 -6.83 -8.52
N ARG A 171 -1.54 -7.70 -9.39
CA ARG A 171 -0.67 -8.44 -10.34
C ARG A 171 -0.02 -7.51 -11.37
N TRP A 172 0.60 -8.06 -12.41
CA TRP A 172 1.18 -7.27 -13.50
C TRP A 172 0.09 -6.55 -14.33
N VAL A 173 -0.12 -5.26 -14.02
CA VAL A 173 -1.20 -4.43 -14.55
C VAL A 173 -0.74 -3.57 -15.72
N VAL A 174 -1.57 -3.47 -16.75
CA VAL A 174 -1.40 -2.52 -17.85
C VAL A 174 -1.56 -1.08 -17.34
N THR A 175 -0.43 -0.38 -17.17
CA THR A 175 -0.34 1.02 -16.71
C THR A 175 0.87 1.72 -17.34
N ASP A 176 1.03 3.02 -17.12
CA ASP A 176 2.25 3.75 -17.48
C ASP A 176 3.51 3.13 -16.87
N MET A 177 3.43 2.64 -15.63
CA MET A 177 4.57 2.04 -14.92
C MET A 177 5.08 0.79 -15.64
N THR A 178 4.19 0.06 -16.30
CA THR A 178 4.53 -1.13 -17.08
C THR A 178 4.66 -0.82 -18.57
N LYS A 179 4.63 0.47 -18.95
CA LYS A 179 4.70 0.94 -20.35
C LYS A 179 3.64 0.25 -21.23
N GLY A 180 2.43 0.10 -20.70
CA GLY A 180 1.32 -0.56 -21.41
C GLY A 180 1.41 -2.10 -21.46
N LYS A 181 2.39 -2.71 -20.78
CA LYS A 181 2.50 -4.18 -20.70
C LYS A 181 1.76 -4.73 -19.48
N GLY A 182 1.28 -5.96 -19.56
CA GLY A 182 0.58 -6.61 -18.45
C GLY A 182 -0.54 -7.51 -18.95
N HIS A 183 -1.00 -8.38 -18.06
CA HIS A 183 -2.08 -9.34 -18.31
C HIS A 183 -3.39 -8.97 -17.59
N LYS A 184 -3.41 -7.85 -16.85
CA LYS A 184 -4.55 -7.40 -16.04
C LYS A 184 -4.79 -5.91 -16.23
N THR A 185 -6.05 -5.48 -16.15
CA THR A 185 -6.41 -4.07 -16.22
C THR A 185 -6.40 -3.42 -14.84
N PRO A 186 -6.26 -2.07 -14.74
CA PRO A 186 -6.38 -1.37 -13.46
C PRO A 186 -7.68 -1.66 -12.71
N ASP A 187 -8.81 -1.75 -13.43
CA ASP A 187 -10.11 -2.09 -12.83
C ASP A 187 -10.14 -3.50 -12.24
N GLN A 188 -9.50 -4.48 -12.90
CA GLN A 188 -9.42 -5.84 -12.38
C GLN A 188 -8.62 -5.89 -11.07
N GLU A 189 -7.49 -5.19 -11.00
CA GLU A 189 -6.65 -5.22 -9.79
C GLU A 189 -7.11 -4.27 -8.69
N ALA A 190 -7.93 -3.26 -9.00
CA ALA A 190 -8.58 -2.42 -7.99
C ALA A 190 -9.58 -3.18 -7.12
N GLN A 191 -10.07 -4.35 -7.56
CA GLN A 191 -11.10 -5.07 -6.83
C GLN A 191 -10.65 -5.56 -5.44
N THR A 192 -9.39 -5.99 -5.29
CA THR A 192 -8.84 -6.44 -4.00
C THR A 192 -8.78 -5.29 -2.98
N PRO A 193 -8.11 -4.15 -3.25
CA PRO A 193 -8.08 -3.04 -2.32
C PRO A 193 -9.47 -2.47 -2.01
N VAL A 194 -10.39 -2.44 -2.99
CA VAL A 194 -11.78 -2.01 -2.77
C VAL A 194 -12.51 -2.96 -1.82
N MET A 195 -12.39 -4.27 -2.00
CA MET A 195 -12.95 -5.25 -1.06
C MET A 195 -12.39 -5.03 0.36
N LEU A 196 -11.08 -4.80 0.50
CA LEU A 196 -10.47 -4.52 1.80
C LEU A 196 -10.97 -3.21 2.40
N ALA A 197 -11.24 -2.20 1.57
CA ALA A 197 -11.70 -0.89 2.01
C ALA A 197 -13.19 -0.86 2.43
N ILE A 198 -14.07 -1.61 1.76
CA ILE A 198 -15.53 -1.48 1.97
C ILE A 198 -16.31 -2.80 2.09
N GLY A 199 -15.72 -3.95 1.78
CA GLY A 199 -16.38 -5.25 1.82
C GLY A 199 -16.40 -5.91 3.20
N ASP A 200 -17.18 -6.97 3.38
CA ASP A 200 -17.01 -7.85 4.53
C ASP A 200 -16.08 -9.02 4.16
N PHE A 201 -15.10 -9.28 5.03
CA PHE A 201 -14.13 -10.35 4.87
C PHE A 201 -13.74 -10.96 6.22
N GLY A 202 -14.68 -10.95 7.18
CA GLY A 202 -14.53 -11.63 8.48
C GLY A 202 -13.60 -10.89 9.44
N GLY A 203 -13.49 -9.56 9.33
CA GLY A 203 -12.71 -8.75 10.25
C GLY A 203 -11.20 -9.05 10.26
N LYS A 204 -10.67 -9.70 9.22
CA LYS A 204 -9.25 -10.05 9.15
C LYS A 204 -8.38 -8.78 9.11
N SER A 205 -7.29 -8.78 9.86
CA SER A 205 -6.33 -7.67 9.91
C SER A 205 -4.92 -8.22 9.95
N GLY A 206 -3.95 -7.46 9.43
CA GLY A 206 -2.56 -7.88 9.31
C GLY A 206 -2.43 -9.07 8.37
N ARG A 207 -3.04 -8.99 7.20
CA ARG A 207 -2.96 -9.99 6.12
C ARG A 207 -2.47 -9.38 4.81
N PHE A 208 -1.91 -10.25 3.98
CA PHE A 208 -1.48 -9.91 2.63
C PHE A 208 -2.43 -10.57 1.62
N TRP A 209 -2.89 -9.79 0.64
CA TRP A 209 -3.97 -10.20 -0.26
C TRP A 209 -3.57 -10.06 -1.73
N ARG A 210 -4.08 -10.96 -2.57
CA ARG A 210 -3.97 -10.90 -4.03
C ARG A 210 -5.18 -11.62 -4.63
N ASP A 211 -5.72 -11.12 -5.74
CA ASP A 211 -6.90 -11.71 -6.39
C ASP A 211 -8.06 -11.99 -5.43
N LYS A 212 -8.37 -11.07 -4.51
CA LYS A 212 -9.40 -11.23 -3.47
C LYS A 212 -9.19 -12.39 -2.49
N ARG A 213 -7.97 -12.97 -2.43
CA ARG A 213 -7.60 -14.08 -1.56
C ARG A 213 -6.44 -13.70 -0.65
N GLU A 214 -6.45 -14.26 0.55
CA GLU A 214 -5.33 -14.18 1.48
C GLU A 214 -4.16 -15.04 0.95
N ILE A 215 -2.95 -14.50 0.99
CA ILE A 215 -1.72 -15.19 0.57
C ILE A 215 -0.63 -15.06 1.63
N SER A 216 0.29 -16.03 1.66
CA SER A 216 1.51 -15.95 2.46
C SER A 216 2.40 -14.82 1.95
N TRP A 217 2.83 -13.92 2.84
CA TRP A 217 3.88 -12.97 2.50
C TRP A 217 5.27 -13.62 2.41
N SER A 218 5.45 -14.72 3.13
CA SER A 218 6.72 -15.47 3.21
C SER A 218 7.08 -16.18 1.91
N GLY A 219 6.11 -16.41 1.02
CA GLY A 219 6.18 -17.48 0.04
C GLY A 219 5.32 -18.65 0.48
#